data_AF-A0AAD6RU41-F1
#
_entry.id   AF-A0AAD6RU41-F1
#
_cell.length_a   1.000
_cell.length_b   1.000
_cell.length_c   1.000
_cell.angle_alpha   90.00
_cell.angle_beta   90.00
_cell.angle_gamma   90.00
#
_symmetry.space_group_name_H-M   'P 1'
#
loop_
_entity.id
_entity.type
_entity.pdbx_description
1 polymer ?
#
loop_
_entity_poly.entity_id
_entity_poly.type
_entity_poly.pdbx_seq_one_letter_code
_entity_poly.pdbx_strand_id
1 'polypeptide(L)'
;MKAWAHICKHNSCLLPTELIPFLDRTVVQDPEGIDIEYSNNWSSINQASGDSNARSLKPFPSREAPPTSVRATFKFSRLKSDDTIMFGIAADCRARLDPPIPTNYFGNCVFLHVAVLAGSAMQDDGIVFFAQKVSEVIKGIEKAALEGAKEKVKKVMAIEPAVIPVGVAGSARFEVYGVDFGWGRPKNVRAKVKVVALRLDWF
;
A
#
# COMPACT_ATOMS: atom_id res chain seq x y z
N MET A 1 8.98 -12.59 9.32
CA MET A 1 10.22 -12.10 9.97
C MET A 1 10.30 -12.52 11.44
N LYS A 2 9.30 -12.19 12.29
CA LYS A 2 9.30 -12.54 13.73
C LYS A 2 9.44 -14.05 14.00
N ALA A 3 8.70 -14.91 13.29
CA ALA A 3 8.83 -16.37 13.40
C ALA A 3 10.25 -16.88 13.07
N TRP A 4 10.83 -16.38 11.98
CA TRP A 4 12.20 -16.75 11.59
C TRP A 4 13.24 -16.27 12.62
N ALA A 5 13.10 -15.04 13.11
CA ALA A 5 13.96 -14.53 14.16
C ALA A 5 13.87 -15.36 15.45
N HIS A 6 12.66 -15.83 15.82
CA HIS A 6 12.48 -16.74 16.94
C HIS A 6 13.25 -18.05 16.74
N ILE A 7 13.13 -18.68 15.58
CA ILE A 7 13.83 -19.93 15.25
C ILE A 7 15.35 -19.74 15.35
N CYS A 8 15.88 -18.67 14.75
CA CYS A 8 17.31 -18.37 14.78
C CYS A 8 17.81 -18.14 16.21
N LYS A 9 17.08 -17.37 17.02
CA LYS A 9 17.50 -17.00 18.36
C LYS A 9 17.49 -18.17 19.34
N HIS A 10 16.54 -19.09 19.21
CA HIS A 10 16.37 -20.21 20.15
C HIS A 10 16.93 -21.53 19.62
N ASN A 11 17.40 -21.56 18.37
CA ASN A 11 17.83 -22.78 17.68
C ASN A 11 16.78 -23.90 17.77
N SER A 12 15.51 -23.54 17.64
CA SER A 12 14.35 -24.41 17.81
C SER A 12 13.31 -24.15 16.72
N CYS A 13 12.74 -25.23 16.16
CA CYS A 13 11.64 -25.14 15.20
C CYS A 13 10.27 -24.97 15.87
N LEU A 14 10.20 -25.02 17.21
CA LEU A 14 8.97 -24.82 17.95
C LEU A 14 8.66 -23.32 18.03
N LEU A 15 7.56 -22.93 17.41
CA LEU A 15 7.06 -21.56 17.45
C LEU A 15 5.98 -21.41 18.53
N PRO A 16 5.97 -20.31 19.27
CA PRO A 16 4.80 -19.89 20.05
C PRO A 16 3.58 -19.82 19.13
N THR A 17 2.39 -20.12 19.66
CA THR A 17 1.12 -20.15 18.90
C THR A 17 0.90 -18.88 18.06
N GLU A 18 1.26 -17.71 18.59
CA GLU A 18 1.11 -16.42 17.90
C GLU A 18 2.03 -16.24 16.69
N LEU A 19 3.11 -17.02 16.59
CA LEU A 19 4.04 -17.01 15.45
C LEU A 19 3.77 -18.14 14.46
N ILE A 20 2.89 -19.09 14.79
CA ILE A 20 2.45 -20.14 13.86
C ILE A 20 1.53 -19.48 12.82
N PRO A 21 1.84 -19.57 11.53
CA PRO A 21 1.03 -18.94 10.50
C PRO A 21 -0.34 -19.62 10.38
N PHE A 22 -1.40 -18.83 10.44
CA PHE A 22 -2.76 -19.29 10.13
C PHE A 22 -2.98 -19.17 8.61
N LEU A 23 -3.24 -20.31 7.95
CA LEU A 23 -3.22 -20.43 6.49
C LEU A 23 -4.59 -20.56 5.83
N ASP A 24 -5.64 -20.80 6.61
CA ASP A 24 -6.99 -20.92 6.08
C ASP A 24 -7.43 -19.57 5.53
N ARG A 25 -7.66 -19.51 4.21
CA ARG A 25 -8.08 -18.29 3.50
C ARG A 25 -9.59 -18.08 3.55
N THR A 26 -10.35 -19.11 3.90
CA THR A 26 -11.83 -19.04 3.94
C THR A 26 -12.32 -18.16 5.08
N VAL A 27 -11.46 -17.80 6.03
CA VAL A 27 -11.82 -16.82 7.07
C VAL A 27 -12.06 -15.42 6.52
N VAL A 28 -11.46 -15.08 5.37
CA VAL A 28 -11.70 -13.79 4.72
C VAL A 28 -12.93 -13.93 3.84
N GLN A 29 -14.04 -13.38 4.31
CA GLN A 29 -15.31 -13.37 3.61
C GLN A 29 -15.44 -12.09 2.77
N ASP A 30 -15.92 -12.23 1.54
CA ASP A 30 -16.17 -11.12 0.62
C ASP A 30 -17.58 -11.22 0.03
N PRO A 31 -18.61 -10.89 0.82
CA PRO A 31 -19.99 -10.97 0.36
C PRO A 31 -20.33 -9.93 -0.73
N GLU A 32 -19.55 -8.85 -0.86
CA GLU A 32 -19.78 -7.78 -1.84
C GLU A 32 -19.11 -8.03 -3.20
N GLY A 33 -18.25 -9.06 -3.28
CA GLY A 33 -17.48 -9.40 -4.48
C GLY A 33 -16.47 -8.32 -4.85
N ILE A 34 -15.79 -7.77 -3.84
CA ILE A 34 -14.73 -6.76 -3.96
C ILE A 34 -13.54 -7.36 -4.74
N ASP A 35 -13.23 -8.63 -4.51
CA ASP A 35 -12.16 -9.39 -5.16
C ASP A 35 -12.36 -9.50 -6.68
N ILE A 36 -13.59 -9.80 -7.11
CA ILE A 36 -14.00 -9.89 -8.52
C ILE A 36 -13.90 -8.50 -9.15
N GLU A 37 -14.43 -7.46 -8.49
CA GLU A 37 -14.34 -6.09 -8.97
C GLU A 37 -12.89 -5.64 -9.14
N TYR A 38 -12.05 -5.86 -8.13
CA TYR A 38 -10.63 -5.52 -8.17
C TYR A 38 -9.91 -6.26 -9.31
N SER A 39 -10.15 -7.56 -9.45
CA SER A 39 -9.53 -8.39 -10.48
C SER A 39 -9.93 -7.97 -11.89
N ASN A 40 -11.21 -7.63 -12.10
CA ASN A 40 -11.70 -7.14 -13.39
C ASN A 40 -11.05 -5.82 -13.77
N ASN A 41 -11.03 -4.84 -12.85
CA ASN A 41 -10.39 -3.55 -13.11
C ASN A 41 -8.88 -3.70 -13.35
N TRP A 42 -8.20 -4.55 -12.59
CA TRP A 42 -6.78 -4.83 -12.78
C TRP A 42 -6.48 -5.41 -14.16
N SER A 43 -7.30 -6.37 -14.60
CA SER A 43 -7.20 -6.96 -15.94
C SER A 43 -7.37 -5.90 -17.03
N SER A 44 -8.33 -4.98 -16.88
CA SER A 44 -8.54 -3.87 -17.82
C SER A 44 -7.31 -2.95 -17.92
N ILE A 45 -6.66 -2.64 -16.79
CA ILE A 45 -5.44 -1.83 -16.75
C ILE A 45 -4.28 -2.54 -17.47
N ASN A 46 -4.07 -3.83 -17.18
CA ASN A 46 -3.03 -4.63 -17.83
C ASN A 46 -3.22 -4.65 -19.36
N GLN A 47 -4.45 -4.86 -19.83
CA GLN A 47 -4.78 -4.82 -21.26
C GLN A 47 -4.50 -3.44 -21.88
N ALA A 48 -4.88 -2.36 -21.20
CA ALA A 48 -4.60 -1.00 -21.66
C ALA A 48 -3.10 -0.67 -21.69
N SER A 49 -2.30 -1.28 -20.81
CA SER A 49 -0.84 -1.10 -20.76
C SER A 49 -0.07 -1.86 -21.85
N GLY A 50 -0.74 -2.70 -22.63
CA GLY A 50 -0.12 -3.54 -23.67
C GLY A 50 0.64 -4.76 -23.12
N ASP A 51 0.55 -5.05 -21.82
CA ASP A 51 1.09 -6.28 -21.24
C ASP A 51 0.14 -7.46 -21.58
N SER A 52 0.59 -8.36 -22.44
CA SER A 52 -0.16 -9.55 -22.85
C SER A 52 -0.26 -10.60 -21.74
N ASN A 53 0.53 -10.47 -20.68
CA ASN A 53 0.47 -11.37 -19.55
C ASN A 53 -0.59 -10.89 -18.54
N ALA A 54 -1.80 -11.45 -18.64
CA ALA A 54 -2.89 -11.19 -17.70
C ALA A 54 -2.55 -11.51 -16.21
N ARG A 55 -1.47 -12.26 -15.95
CA ARG A 55 -0.97 -12.55 -14.59
C ARG A 55 0.16 -11.60 -14.14
N SER A 56 0.48 -10.61 -14.95
CA SER A 56 1.46 -9.58 -14.61
C SER A 56 0.89 -8.66 -13.53
N LEU A 57 1.69 -8.39 -12.49
CA LEU A 57 1.41 -7.34 -11.51
C LEU A 57 2.10 -6.02 -11.89
N LYS A 58 2.51 -5.85 -13.16
CA LYS A 58 3.16 -4.64 -13.66
C LYS A 58 2.06 -3.68 -14.16
N PRO A 59 1.68 -2.65 -13.40
CA PRO A 59 0.44 -1.92 -13.69
C PRO A 59 0.71 -0.59 -14.41
N PHE A 60 1.95 -0.14 -14.39
CA PHE A 60 2.31 1.20 -14.80
C PHE A 60 3.42 1.12 -15.84
N PRO A 61 3.36 1.91 -16.92
CA PRO A 61 4.48 2.05 -17.82
C PRO A 61 5.66 2.58 -17.01
N SER A 62 6.51 1.68 -16.55
CA SER A 62 7.76 2.09 -15.94
C SER A 62 8.60 2.59 -17.09
N ARG A 63 8.93 3.88 -17.08
CA ARG A 63 9.96 4.39 -17.99
C ARG A 63 11.20 3.52 -17.76
N GLU A 64 11.56 2.72 -18.75
CA GLU A 64 12.74 1.89 -18.67
C GLU A 64 13.94 2.82 -18.66
N ALA A 65 14.65 2.84 -17.53
CA ALA A 65 15.94 3.49 -17.49
C ALA A 65 16.88 2.69 -18.41
N PRO A 66 17.72 3.35 -19.23
CA PRO A 66 18.75 2.67 -20.00
C PRO A 66 19.57 1.74 -19.10
N PRO A 67 20.01 0.55 -19.58
CA PRO A 67 20.69 -0.45 -18.75
C PRO A 67 21.94 0.05 -18.02
N THR A 68 22.56 1.12 -18.52
CA THR A 68 23.75 1.77 -17.98
C THR A 68 23.47 2.84 -16.93
N SER A 69 22.19 3.09 -16.61
CA SER A 69 21.79 4.13 -15.66
C SER A 69 22.10 3.72 -14.23
N VAL A 70 23.06 4.40 -13.62
CA VAL A 70 23.44 4.18 -12.20
C VAL A 70 22.88 5.24 -11.25
N ARG A 71 22.30 6.33 -11.79
CA ARG A 71 21.78 7.46 -11.01
C ARG A 71 20.55 8.07 -11.67
N ALA A 72 19.54 8.39 -10.86
CA ALA A 72 18.40 9.22 -11.26
C ALA A 72 18.39 10.51 -10.41
N THR A 73 17.92 11.61 -11.00
CA THR A 73 17.72 12.88 -10.28
C THR A 73 16.23 13.18 -10.26
N PHE A 74 15.68 13.37 -9.06
CA PHE A 74 14.29 13.74 -8.88
C PHE A 74 14.22 15.24 -8.59
N LYS A 75 13.46 16.00 -9.39
CA LYS A 75 13.17 17.40 -9.12
C LYS A 75 11.81 17.46 -8.41
N PHE A 76 11.83 17.91 -7.17
CA PHE A 76 10.61 18.22 -6.43
C PHE A 76 10.20 19.65 -6.74
N SER A 77 9.07 19.83 -7.39
CA SER A 77 8.45 21.14 -7.62
C SER A 77 7.34 21.39 -6.60
N ARG A 78 7.00 22.67 -6.39
CA ARG A 78 5.77 23.01 -5.66
C ARG A 78 4.56 22.50 -6.45
N LEU A 79 3.52 22.12 -5.72
CA LEU A 79 2.22 21.80 -6.30
C LEU A 79 1.63 23.05 -6.97
N LYS A 80 1.05 22.86 -8.15
CA LYS A 80 0.29 23.89 -8.85
C LYS A 80 -1.15 23.89 -8.33
N SER A 81 -1.85 25.00 -8.53
CA SER A 81 -3.25 25.15 -8.08
C SER A 81 -4.19 24.14 -8.76
N ASP A 82 -3.90 23.77 -10.00
CA ASP A 82 -4.65 22.82 -10.83
C ASP A 82 -4.22 21.36 -10.65
N ASP A 83 -3.15 21.10 -9.89
CA ASP A 83 -2.74 19.72 -9.61
C ASP A 83 -3.80 19.00 -8.76
N THR A 84 -3.95 17.70 -8.98
CA THR A 84 -4.75 16.83 -8.11
C THR A 84 -3.85 15.74 -7.55
N ILE A 85 -3.91 15.53 -6.23
CA ILE A 85 -3.10 14.53 -5.53
C ILE A 85 -4.01 13.40 -5.06
N MET A 86 -3.60 12.18 -5.34
CA MET A 86 -4.18 10.97 -4.77
C MET A 86 -3.29 10.47 -3.64
N PHE A 87 -3.72 10.63 -2.40
CA PHE A 87 -3.00 10.15 -1.23
C PHE A 87 -3.57 8.82 -0.73
N GLY A 88 -2.79 7.75 -0.87
CA GLY A 88 -3.16 6.38 -0.51
C GLY A 88 -2.59 5.92 0.84
N ILE A 89 -3.46 5.35 1.66
CA ILE A 89 -3.14 4.70 2.94
C ILE A 89 -3.61 3.25 2.87
N ALA A 90 -2.69 2.31 3.03
CA ALA A 90 -3.02 0.90 3.17
C ALA A 90 -3.39 0.59 4.64
N ALA A 91 -4.59 0.06 4.87
CA ALA A 91 -5.07 -0.29 6.20
C ALA A 91 -5.14 -1.81 6.38
N ASP A 92 -4.62 -2.32 7.51
CA ASP A 92 -4.79 -3.72 7.91
C ASP A 92 -6.24 -3.98 8.33
N CYS A 93 -6.95 -4.86 7.64
CA CYS A 93 -8.36 -5.11 7.88
C CYS A 93 -8.60 -6.22 8.91
N ARG A 94 -7.57 -6.96 9.38
CA ARG A 94 -7.78 -8.15 10.24
C ARG A 94 -8.68 -7.90 11.44
N ALA A 95 -8.35 -6.89 12.24
CA ALA A 95 -9.10 -6.53 13.44
C ALA A 95 -10.38 -5.71 13.14
N ARG A 96 -10.70 -5.47 11.86
CA ARG A 96 -11.78 -4.59 11.40
C ARG A 96 -12.86 -5.33 10.62
N LEU A 97 -12.70 -6.64 10.44
CA LEU A 97 -13.74 -7.52 9.92
C LEU A 97 -14.56 -8.10 11.07
N ASP A 98 -15.77 -8.53 10.76
CA ASP A 98 -16.64 -9.23 11.69
C ASP A 98 -16.99 -10.61 11.10
N PRO A 99 -16.47 -11.72 11.67
CA PRO A 99 -15.57 -11.76 12.82
C PRO A 99 -14.14 -11.27 12.49
N PRO A 100 -13.34 -10.84 13.49
CA PRO A 100 -11.98 -10.42 13.28
C PRO A 100 -11.10 -11.60 12.85
N ILE A 101 -10.20 -11.34 11.90
CA ILE A 101 -9.25 -12.32 11.39
C ILE A 101 -8.10 -12.47 12.40
N PRO A 102 -7.60 -13.69 12.64
CA PRO A 102 -6.44 -13.92 13.50
C PRO A 102 -5.24 -13.06 13.11
N THR A 103 -4.54 -12.51 14.11
CA THR A 103 -3.35 -11.66 13.92
C THR A 103 -2.20 -12.41 13.22
N ASN A 104 -2.16 -13.74 13.34
CA ASN A 104 -1.20 -14.64 12.70
C ASN A 104 -1.66 -15.14 11.30
N TYR A 105 -2.78 -14.63 10.75
CA TYR A 105 -3.19 -14.93 9.37
C TYR A 105 -2.10 -14.53 8.38
N PHE A 106 -1.62 -15.49 7.60
CA PHE A 106 -0.49 -15.34 6.70
C PHE A 106 -0.82 -14.57 5.42
N GLY A 107 -2.10 -14.57 5.01
CA GLY A 107 -2.53 -13.90 3.78
C GLY A 107 -2.57 -12.38 3.89
N ASN A 108 -2.81 -11.72 2.75
CA ASN A 108 -3.10 -10.29 2.75
C ASN A 108 -4.52 -10.05 3.26
N CYS A 109 -4.66 -9.07 4.15
CA CYS A 109 -5.95 -8.55 4.61
C CYS A 109 -5.75 -7.05 4.74
N VAL A 110 -5.57 -6.39 3.61
CA VAL A 110 -5.21 -4.97 3.52
C VAL A 110 -6.08 -4.33 2.46
N PHE A 111 -6.63 -3.16 2.77
CA PHE A 111 -7.40 -2.37 1.81
C PHE A 111 -6.79 -0.99 1.62
N LEU A 112 -6.78 -0.50 0.38
CA LEU A 112 -6.26 0.83 0.05
C LEU A 112 -7.37 1.87 0.22
N HIS A 113 -7.14 2.84 1.10
CA HIS A 113 -8.00 4.00 1.28
C HIS A 113 -7.33 5.23 0.69
N VAL A 114 -8.11 6.03 -0.02
CA VAL A 114 -7.59 7.17 -0.76
C VAL A 114 -8.27 8.46 -0.30
N ALA A 115 -7.45 9.50 -0.11
CA ALA A 115 -7.90 10.90 -0.09
C ALA A 115 -7.53 11.56 -1.43
N VAL A 116 -8.48 12.29 -2.02
CA VAL A 116 -8.22 13.15 -3.17
C VAL A 116 -8.06 14.58 -2.67
N LEU A 117 -6.96 15.22 -3.03
CA LEU A 117 -6.57 16.55 -2.54
C LEU A 117 -6.36 17.49 -3.72
N ALA A 118 -6.95 18.67 -3.65
CA ALA A 118 -6.70 19.73 -4.62
C ALA A 118 -5.36 20.41 -4.31
N GLY A 119 -4.54 20.63 -5.34
CA GLY A 119 -3.24 21.30 -5.24
C GLY A 119 -3.36 22.74 -4.72
N SER A 120 -4.44 23.43 -5.08
CA SER A 120 -4.80 24.74 -4.51
C SER A 120 -4.97 24.73 -2.99
N ALA A 121 -5.61 23.70 -2.43
CA ALA A 121 -5.81 23.55 -0.98
C ALA A 121 -4.55 23.09 -0.23
N MET A 122 -3.50 22.71 -0.97
CA MET A 122 -2.20 22.32 -0.41
C MET A 122 -1.19 23.48 -0.37
N GLN A 123 -1.62 24.70 -0.72
CA GLN A 123 -0.82 25.93 -0.60
C GLN A 123 -0.89 26.49 0.82
N ASP A 124 0.08 27.33 1.18
CA ASP A 124 0.24 28.02 2.49
C ASP A 124 0.00 27.13 3.73
N ASP A 125 -1.25 26.96 4.17
CA ASP A 125 -1.67 26.11 5.31
C ASP A 125 -2.01 24.66 4.92
N GLY A 126 -1.53 24.20 3.76
CA GLY A 126 -1.84 22.88 3.20
C GLY A 126 -1.58 21.68 4.11
N ILE A 127 -0.68 21.80 5.09
CA ILE A 127 -0.41 20.73 6.06
C ILE A 127 -1.60 20.49 7.00
N VAL A 128 -2.33 21.53 7.40
CA VAL A 128 -3.50 21.41 8.27
C VAL A 128 -4.64 20.78 7.49
N PHE A 129 -4.90 21.24 6.26
CA PHE A 129 -5.87 20.64 5.36
C PHE A 129 -5.57 19.16 5.11
N PHE A 130 -4.30 18.84 4.82
CA PHE A 130 -3.85 17.47 4.65
C PHE A 130 -4.12 16.60 5.88
N ALA A 131 -3.72 17.08 7.07
CA ALA A 131 -3.93 16.36 8.32
C ALA A 131 -5.43 16.11 8.61
N GLN A 132 -6.29 17.08 8.32
CA GLN A 132 -7.74 16.93 8.42
C GLN A 132 -8.26 15.84 7.47
N LYS A 133 -7.86 15.86 6.20
CA LYS A 133 -8.26 14.85 5.20
C LYS A 133 -7.79 13.45 5.57
N VAL A 134 -6.56 13.32 6.05
CA VAL A 134 -6.03 12.04 6.56
C VAL A 134 -6.82 11.58 7.79
N SER A 135 -7.16 12.49 8.71
CA SER A 135 -7.96 12.16 9.90
C SER A 135 -9.36 11.68 9.53
N GLU A 136 -10.03 12.31 8.57
CA GLU A 136 -11.33 11.87 8.03
C GLU A 136 -11.24 10.43 7.49
N VAL A 137 -10.20 10.13 6.70
CA VAL A 137 -9.98 8.78 6.17
C VAL A 137 -9.77 7.77 7.29
N ILE A 138 -8.92 8.08 8.28
CA ILE A 138 -8.65 7.18 9.42
C ILE A 138 -9.92 6.90 10.22
N LYS A 139 -10.71 7.93 10.53
CA LYS A 139 -12.00 7.75 11.24
C LYS A 139 -12.98 6.89 10.45
N GLY A 140 -13.02 7.04 9.13
CA GLY A 140 -13.81 6.18 8.25
C GLY A 140 -13.36 4.71 8.31
N ILE A 141 -12.04 4.48 8.30
CA ILE A 141 -11.46 3.13 8.43
C ILE A 141 -11.82 2.49 9.78
N GLU A 142 -11.78 3.26 10.86
CA GLU A 142 -12.11 2.79 12.21
C GLU A 142 -13.58 2.42 12.35
N LYS A 143 -14.48 3.17 11.70
CA LYS A 143 -15.91 2.90 11.71
C LYS A 143 -16.26 1.66 10.88
N ALA A 144 -15.81 1.61 9.62
CA ALA A 144 -16.10 0.50 8.72
C ALA A 144 -15.06 0.42 7.58
N ALA A 145 -14.07 -0.46 7.74
CA ALA A 145 -12.93 -0.56 6.83
C ALA A 145 -13.34 -0.92 5.38
N LEU A 146 -14.30 -1.82 5.22
CA LEU A 146 -14.72 -2.29 3.89
C LEU A 146 -16.03 -1.68 3.39
N GLU A 147 -16.65 -0.75 4.13
CA GLU A 147 -17.90 -0.14 3.70
C GLU A 147 -17.73 0.56 2.34
N GLY A 148 -18.54 0.16 1.36
CA GLY A 148 -18.48 0.68 0.00
C GLY A 148 -17.17 0.37 -0.72
N ALA A 149 -16.44 -0.67 -0.32
CA ALA A 149 -15.16 -1.05 -0.90
C ALA A 149 -15.23 -1.25 -2.42
N LYS A 150 -16.30 -1.88 -2.92
CA LYS A 150 -16.51 -2.06 -4.36
C LYS A 150 -16.51 -0.74 -5.13
N GLU A 151 -17.25 0.25 -4.64
CA GLU A 151 -17.31 1.58 -5.26
C GLU A 151 -16.02 2.38 -5.07
N LYS A 152 -15.32 2.18 -3.94
CA LYS A 152 -13.98 2.75 -3.72
C LYS A 152 -12.98 2.19 -4.74
N VAL A 153 -13.00 0.89 -5.01
CA VAL A 153 -12.15 0.26 -6.04
C VAL A 153 -12.41 0.89 -7.40
N LYS A 154 -13.67 0.96 -7.84
CA LYS A 154 -14.03 1.61 -9.12
C LYS A 154 -13.53 3.04 -9.21
N LYS A 155 -13.74 3.84 -8.16
CA LYS A 155 -13.29 5.24 -8.11
C LYS A 155 -11.78 5.36 -8.23
N VAL A 156 -11.02 4.54 -7.50
CA VAL A 156 -9.55 4.57 -7.54
C VAL A 156 -9.04 4.15 -8.93
N MET A 157 -9.67 3.16 -9.55
CA MET A 157 -9.27 2.65 -10.87
C MET A 157 -9.70 3.55 -12.04
N ALA A 158 -10.70 4.41 -11.83
CA ALA A 158 -11.17 5.39 -12.82
C ALA A 158 -10.38 6.71 -12.81
N ILE A 159 -9.37 6.85 -11.94
CA ILE A 159 -8.59 8.09 -11.82
C ILE A 159 -7.73 8.31 -13.07
N GLU A 160 -7.80 9.52 -13.62
CA GLU A 160 -7.08 9.92 -14.82
C GLU A 160 -5.55 9.94 -14.63
N PRO A 161 -4.75 9.71 -15.70
CA PRO A 161 -3.28 9.69 -15.64
C PRO A 161 -2.62 10.99 -15.15
N ALA A 162 -3.37 12.10 -15.10
CA ALA A 162 -2.87 13.42 -14.69
C ALA A 162 -2.79 13.61 -13.17
N VAL A 163 -3.27 12.66 -12.36
CA VAL A 163 -3.22 12.74 -10.90
C VAL A 163 -1.83 12.38 -10.37
N ILE A 164 -1.38 13.06 -9.32
CA ILE A 164 -0.11 12.81 -8.65
C ILE A 164 -0.35 11.72 -7.56
N PRO A 165 0.12 10.48 -7.73
CA PRO A 165 -0.05 9.45 -6.72
C PRO A 165 1.00 9.59 -5.62
N VAL A 166 0.54 9.61 -4.36
CA VAL A 166 1.38 9.59 -3.17
C VAL A 166 0.88 8.46 -2.27
N GLY A 167 1.76 7.55 -1.89
CA GLY A 167 1.41 6.43 -1.02
C GLY A 167 2.37 6.33 0.15
N VAL A 168 1.84 5.96 1.32
CA VAL A 168 2.69 5.61 2.47
C VAL A 168 2.96 4.12 2.44
N ALA A 169 4.23 3.76 2.29
CA ALA A 169 4.70 2.39 2.44
C ALA A 169 5.20 2.17 3.88
N GLY A 170 4.56 1.25 4.60
CA GLY A 170 5.01 0.80 5.92
C GLY A 170 4.11 1.23 7.09
N SER A 171 4.43 0.70 8.27
CA SER A 171 3.76 1.04 9.52
C SER A 171 4.73 0.90 10.69
N ALA A 172 4.62 1.80 11.68
CA ALA A 172 5.34 1.66 12.95
C ALA A 172 5.01 0.34 13.67
N ARG A 173 3.81 -0.20 13.43
CA ARG A 173 3.34 -1.50 13.99
C ARG A 173 4.09 -2.71 13.45
N PHE A 174 4.90 -2.57 12.41
CA PHE A 174 5.75 -3.66 11.95
C PHE A 174 6.90 -3.98 12.91
N GLU A 175 7.26 -3.03 13.79
CA GLU A 175 8.23 -3.24 14.88
C GLU A 175 9.54 -3.87 14.42
N VAL A 176 10.01 -3.51 13.23
CA VAL A 176 11.20 -4.09 12.59
C VAL A 176 12.46 -3.97 13.45
N TYR A 177 12.57 -2.92 14.26
CA TYR A 177 13.68 -2.72 15.22
C TYR A 177 13.58 -3.60 16.48
N GLY A 178 12.41 -4.19 16.76
CA GLY A 178 12.20 -5.13 17.86
C GLY A 178 12.62 -6.57 17.53
N VAL A 179 12.91 -6.86 16.25
CA VAL A 179 13.30 -8.19 15.79
C VAL A 179 14.75 -8.49 16.21
N ASP A 180 15.00 -9.68 16.75
CA ASP A 180 16.33 -10.13 17.15
C ASP A 180 16.52 -11.60 16.76
N PHE A 181 17.51 -11.85 15.91
CA PHE A 181 17.84 -13.18 15.39
C PHE A 181 18.83 -13.94 16.29
N GLY A 182 19.29 -13.36 17.40
CA GLY A 182 20.33 -13.90 18.27
C GLY A 182 21.65 -13.11 18.22
N TRP A 183 21.77 -12.15 17.29
CA TRP A 183 22.94 -11.28 17.14
C TRP A 183 22.68 -9.83 17.60
N GLY A 184 21.56 -9.60 18.29
CA GLY A 184 21.11 -8.29 18.72
C GLY A 184 20.13 -7.64 17.74
N ARG A 185 19.56 -6.52 18.16
CA ARG A 185 18.54 -5.78 17.40
C ARG A 185 19.17 -4.97 16.25
N PRO A 186 18.44 -4.78 15.13
CA PRO A 186 18.89 -3.94 14.04
C PRO A 186 19.25 -2.52 14.51
N LYS A 187 20.41 -2.03 14.07
CA LYS A 187 20.78 -0.62 14.24
C LYS A 187 20.19 0.27 13.14
N ASN A 188 19.93 -0.29 11.96
CA ASN A 188 19.40 0.42 10.79
C ASN A 188 18.47 -0.52 9.99
N VAL A 189 17.35 0.03 9.49
CA VAL A 189 16.45 -0.66 8.55
C VAL A 189 16.30 0.19 7.30
N ARG A 190 16.39 -0.42 6.12
CA ARG A 190 16.18 0.26 4.83
C ARG A 190 15.08 -0.45 4.05
N ALA A 191 14.07 0.30 3.64
CA ALA A 191 13.10 -0.15 2.64
C ALA A 191 13.62 0.24 1.26
N LYS A 192 13.61 -0.70 0.31
CA LYS A 192 13.84 -0.39 -1.10
C LYS A 192 12.49 -0.13 -1.75
N VAL A 193 12.20 1.13 -2.05
CA VAL A 193 11.01 1.53 -2.80
C VAL A 193 11.42 1.77 -4.25
N LYS A 194 10.78 1.08 -5.19
CA LYS A 194 10.91 1.40 -6.61
C LYS A 194 9.97 2.56 -6.90
N VAL A 195 10.52 3.76 -7.07
CA VAL A 195 9.74 4.93 -7.48
C VAL A 195 9.45 4.81 -8.97
N VAL A 196 8.17 4.67 -9.33
CA VAL A 196 7.71 4.81 -10.72
C VAL A 196 7.28 6.26 -10.87
N ALA A 197 8.19 7.13 -11.31
CA ALA A 197 7.88 8.54 -11.54
C ALA A 197 7.12 8.68 -12.87
N LEU A 198 5.89 9.22 -12.81
CA LEU A 198 5.04 9.44 -14.00
C LEU A 198 5.39 10.73 -14.76
N ARG A 199 6.28 11.58 -14.23
CA ARG A 199 6.75 12.79 -14.91
C ARG A 199 8.28 12.84 -14.87
N LEU A 200 8.89 12.53 -16.00
CA LEU A 200 10.32 12.77 -16.26
C LEU A 200 10.37 13.75 -17.43
N ASP A 201 10.70 14.99 -17.13
CA ASP A 201 11.09 15.96 -18.15
C ASP A 201 12.59 15.76 -18.40
N TRP A 202 12.95 15.36 -19.62
CA TRP A 202 14.34 15.30 -20.06
C TRP A 202 14.72 16.67 -20.61
N PHE A 203 15.90 17.17 -20.22
CA PHE A 203 16.56 18.31 -20.88
C PHE A 203 17.47 17.78 -21.98
#